data_AF-A0A918CTB7-F1
#
_entry.id   AF-A0A918CTB7-F1
#
_cell.length_a   1.000
_cell.length_b   1.000
_cell.length_c   1.000
_cell.angle_alpha   90.00
_cell.angle_beta   90.00
_cell.angle_gamma   90.00
#
_symmetry.space_group_name_H-M   'P 1'
#
loop_
_entity.id
_entity.type
_entity.pdbx_description
1 polymer ?
#
loop_
_entity_poly.entity_id
_entity_poly.type
_entity_poly.pdbx_seq_one_letter_code
_entity_poly.pdbx_strand_id
1 'polypeptide(L)'
;MLAGLREAGVQRYSELQRTLGGISRKLLSRTLRTLERDGLVLRTVDPRMTPPLVQYRLTELGSEIAEETRALCAWTEKRAATVHEARAAYDRRQATGQED
;
A
#
# COMPACT_ATOMS: atom_id res chain seq x y z
N MET A 1 0.58 1.34 -1.20
CA MET A 1 1.59 1.96 -0.30
C MET A 1 3.01 1.67 -0.77
N LEU A 2 3.40 0.39 -0.92
CA LEU A 2 4.74 0.01 -1.41
C LEU A 2 5.03 0.48 -2.84
N ALA A 3 4.06 0.34 -3.76
CA ALA A 3 4.18 0.86 -5.13
C ALA A 3 4.45 2.38 -5.16
N GLY A 4 3.75 3.16 -4.32
CA GLY A 4 3.95 4.61 -4.24
C GLY A 4 5.30 5.03 -3.63
N LEU A 5 5.88 4.22 -2.74
CA LEU A 5 7.24 4.43 -2.23
C LEU A 5 8.31 4.13 -3.29
N ARG A 6 8.11 3.10 -4.11
CA ARG A 6 9.05 2.73 -5.20
C ARG A 6 9.14 3.82 -6.27
N GLU A 7 8.00 4.39 -6.66
CA GLU A 7 7.94 5.41 -7.71
C GLU A 7 8.46 6.78 -7.26
N ALA A 8 8.31 7.11 -5.97
CA ALA A 8 8.69 8.40 -5.43
C ALA A 8 10.11 8.42 -4.79
N GLY A 9 10.74 7.26 -4.57
CA GLY A 9 12.07 7.17 -3.98
C GLY A 9 12.11 7.54 -2.49
N VAL A 10 13.13 8.29 -2.07
CA VAL A 10 13.25 8.77 -0.67
C VAL A 10 12.20 9.85 -0.41
N GLN A 11 11.31 9.63 0.57
CA GLN A 11 10.16 10.50 0.81
C GLN A 11 10.01 10.90 2.28
N ARG A 12 9.52 12.13 2.51
CA ARG A 12 9.10 12.57 3.84
C ARG A 12 7.73 12.01 4.20
N TYR A 13 7.44 11.97 5.49
CA TYR A 13 6.12 11.58 6.00
C TYR A 13 4.97 12.38 5.36
N SER A 14 5.11 13.70 5.25
CA SER A 14 4.10 14.59 4.69
C SER A 14 3.87 14.38 3.19
N GLU A 15 4.92 14.00 2.46
CA GLU A 15 4.83 13.68 1.03
C GLU A 15 4.15 12.33 0.83
N LEU A 16 4.54 11.31 1.59
CA LEU A 16 3.88 10.00 1.59
C LEU A 16 2.39 10.11 1.90
N GLN A 17 2.03 10.90 2.91
CA GLN A 17 0.62 11.10 3.25
C GLN A 17 -0.17 11.75 2.11
N ARG A 18 0.46 12.66 1.36
CA ARG A 18 -0.19 13.36 0.24
C ARG A 18 -0.33 12.45 -0.98
N THR A 19 0.74 11.73 -1.35
CA THR A 19 0.78 10.81 -2.48
C THR A 19 -0.19 9.63 -2.30
N LEU A 20 -0.34 9.14 -1.08
CA LEU A 20 -1.17 7.98 -0.80
C LEU A 20 -2.67 8.29 -0.60
N GLY A 21 -3.08 9.55 -0.69
CA GLY A 21 -4.48 10.01 -0.77
C GLY A 21 -5.51 9.28 0.12
N GLY A 22 -5.96 9.90 1.22
CA GLY A 22 -7.08 9.38 2.02
C GLY A 22 -6.68 8.39 3.14
N ILE A 23 -5.40 8.13 3.35
CA ILE A 23 -4.91 7.38 4.51
C ILE A 23 -4.78 8.30 5.73
N SER A 24 -5.39 7.92 6.85
CA SER A 24 -5.26 8.66 8.11
C SER A 24 -3.82 8.65 8.63
N ARG A 25 -3.42 9.72 9.32
CA ARG A 25 -2.07 9.83 9.93
C ARG A 25 -1.74 8.63 10.83
N LYS A 26 -2.72 8.16 11.60
CA LYS A 26 -2.57 7.02 12.51
C LYS A 26 -2.29 5.73 11.73
N LEU A 27 -3.04 5.49 10.64
CA LEU A 27 -2.87 4.30 9.82
C LEU A 27 -1.54 4.32 9.06
N LEU A 28 -1.15 5.46 8.48
CA LEU A 28 0.15 5.60 7.81
C LEU A 28 1.31 5.35 8.78
N SER A 29 1.27 5.96 9.97
CA SER A 29 2.30 5.76 10.99
C SER A 29 2.38 4.30 11.48
N ARG A 30 1.23 3.63 11.63
CA ARG A 30 1.21 2.20 11.99
C ARG A 30 1.85 1.36 10.89
N THR A 31 1.46 1.61 9.65
CA THR A 31 1.94 0.82 8.51
C THR A 31 3.43 1.03 8.28
N LEU A 32 3.93 2.26 8.33
CA LEU A 32 5.37 2.53 8.20
C LEU A 32 6.19 1.83 9.29
N ARG A 33 5.71 1.81 10.54
CA ARG A 33 6.37 1.06 11.62
C ARG A 33 6.38 -0.45 11.38
N THR A 34 5.29 -1.01 10.87
CA THR A 34 5.23 -2.43 10.49
C THR A 34 6.22 -2.71 9.36
N LEU A 35 6.20 -1.92 8.29
CA LEU A 35 7.12 -2.09 7.16
C LEU A 35 8.59 -1.90 7.56
N GLU A 36 8.89 -1.01 8.51
CA GLU A 36 10.22 -0.83 9.08
C GLU A 36 10.65 -2.06 9.90
N ARG A 37 9.75 -2.58 10.75
CA ARG A 37 9.99 -3.80 11.52
C ARG A 37 10.20 -5.03 10.63
N ASP A 38 9.47 -5.11 9.53
CA ASP A 38 9.55 -6.21 8.56
C ASP A 38 10.77 -6.08 7.63
N GLY A 39 11.56 -5.00 7.75
CA GLY A 39 12.76 -4.78 6.94
C GLY A 39 12.48 -4.32 5.52
N LEU A 40 11.24 -3.91 5.19
CA LEU A 40 10.82 -3.45 3.87
C LEU A 40 11.08 -1.95 3.67
N VAL A 41 11.08 -1.18 4.75
CA VAL A 41 11.30 0.27 4.72
C VAL A 41 12.44 0.63 5.66
N LEU A 42 13.37 1.46 5.19
CA LEU A 42 14.36 2.10 6.03
C LEU A 42 13.91 3.52 6.39
N ARG A 43 13.91 3.82 7.69
CA ARG A 43 13.70 5.17 8.23
C ARG A 43 15.04 5.81 8.56
N THR A 44 15.32 6.96 7.96
CA THR A 44 16.54 7.76 8.24
C THR A 44 16.15 9.10 8.86
N VAL A 45 16.84 9.49 9.92
CA VAL A 45 16.70 10.82 10.54
C VAL A 45 17.94 11.62 10.20
N ASP A 46 17.78 12.77 9.54
CA ASP A 46 18.86 13.72 9.35
C ASP A 46 18.83 14.76 10.49
N PRO A 47 19.76 14.67 11.47
CA PRO A 47 19.80 15.58 12.60
C PRO A 47 20.35 16.96 12.25
N ARG A 48 20.90 17.16 11.04
CA ARG A 48 21.53 18.42 10.62
C ARG A 48 20.52 19.50 10.23
N MET A 49 19.25 19.13 10.04
CA MET A 49 18.17 20.07 9.74
C MET A 49 17.38 20.40 11.02
N THR A 50 16.97 21.66 11.14
CA THR A 50 16.10 22.13 12.23
C THR A 50 14.76 22.57 11.63
N PRO A 51 13.63 21.89 11.93
CA PRO A 51 13.50 20.67 12.73
C PRO A 51 14.09 19.41 12.03
N PRO A 52 14.42 18.34 12.79
CA PRO A 52 15.00 17.12 12.23
C PRO A 52 14.17 16.51 11.12
N LEU A 53 14.81 16.24 9.99
CA LEU A 53 14.16 15.70 8.81
C LEU A 53 14.07 14.17 8.93
N VAL A 54 12.88 13.62 8.74
CA VAL A 54 12.66 12.15 8.71
C VAL A 54 12.32 11.72 7.29
N GLN A 55 13.08 10.77 6.78
CA GLN A 55 12.94 10.21 5.44
C GLN A 55 12.68 8.71 5.51
N TYR A 56 11.90 8.22 4.56
CA TYR A 56 11.58 6.81 4.38
C TYR A 56 11.99 6.40 2.96
N ARG A 57 12.56 5.21 2.82
CA ARG A 57 12.87 4.59 1.53
C ARG A 57 12.64 3.09 1.59
N LEU A 58 12.41 2.46 0.45
CA LEU A 58 12.41 1.00 0.38
C LEU A 58 13.83 0.47 0.61
N THR A 59 13.90 -0.70 1.23
CA THR A 59 15.07 -1.57 1.17
C THR A 59 15.08 -2.33 -0.16
N GLU A 60 16.10 -3.17 -0.37
CA GLU A 60 16.12 -4.09 -1.51
C GLU A 60 14.93 -5.06 -1.46
N LEU A 61 14.74 -5.74 -0.31
CA LEU A 61 13.57 -6.58 -0.05
C LEU A 61 12.24 -5.83 -0.24
N GLY A 62 12.16 -4.59 0.24
CA GLY A 62 11.00 -3.73 0.05
C GLY A 62 10.72 -3.40 -1.41
N SER A 63 11.75 -3.31 -2.23
CA SER A 63 11.65 -3.02 -3.66
C SER A 63 11.16 -4.24 -4.44
N GLU A 64 11.69 -5.43 -4.13
CA GLU A 64 11.24 -6.70 -4.73
C GLU A 64 9.74 -6.93 -4.49
N ILE A 65 9.29 -6.86 -3.23
CA ILE A 65 7.87 -7.09 -2.93
C ILE A 65 6.97 -6.01 -3.53
N ALA A 66 7.47 -4.77 -3.69
CA ALA A 66 6.73 -3.71 -4.33
C ALA A 66 6.50 -3.99 -5.83
N GLU A 67 7.45 -4.65 -6.51
CA GLU A 67 7.32 -5.09 -7.90
C GLU A 67 6.27 -6.19 -8.04
N GLU A 68 6.36 -7.22 -7.20
CA GLU A 68 5.39 -8.31 -7.19
C GLU A 68 3.97 -7.82 -6.89
N THR A 69 3.84 -6.94 -5.90
CA THR A 69 2.54 -6.33 -5.57
C THR A 69 2.00 -5.49 -6.73
N ARG A 70 2.87 -4.79 -7.48
CA ARG A 70 2.46 -4.01 -8.65
C ARG A 70 1.88 -4.90 -9.75
N ALA A 71 2.52 -6.04 -10.03
CA ALA A 71 2.00 -7.01 -11.00
C ALA A 71 0.61 -7.53 -10.60
N LEU A 72 0.43 -7.84 -9.31
CA LEU A 72 -0.86 -8.25 -8.77
C LEU A 72 -1.93 -7.15 -8.87
N CYS A 73 -1.58 -5.90 -8.55
CA CYS A 73 -2.48 -4.76 -8.71
C CYS A 73 -2.92 -4.59 -10.17
N ALA A 74 -1.98 -4.61 -11.12
CA ALA A 74 -2.28 -4.48 -12.54
C ALA A 74 -3.19 -5.60 -13.05
N TRP A 75 -2.96 -6.84 -12.63
CA TRP A 75 -3.86 -7.96 -12.94
C TRP A 75 -5.26 -7.75 -12.35
N THR A 76 -5.33 -7.31 -11.09
CA THR A 76 -6.59 -7.09 -10.38
C THR A 76 -7.41 -5.98 -11.05
N GLU A 77 -6.77 -4.88 -11.44
CA GLU A 77 -7.41 -3.79 -12.18
C GLU A 77 -7.97 -4.30 -13.52
N LYS A 78 -7.18 -5.09 -14.27
CA LYS A 78 -7.61 -5.70 -15.53
C LYS A 78 -8.78 -6.66 -15.38
N ARG A 79 -8.91 -7.33 -14.22
CA ARG A 79 -9.94 -8.36 -13.95
C ARG A 79 -11.05 -7.91 -13.03
N ALA A 80 -11.06 -6.63 -12.63
CA ALA A 80 -12.01 -6.11 -11.63
C ALA A 80 -13.47 -6.37 -12.02
N ALA A 81 -13.83 -6.13 -13.28
CA ALA A 81 -15.17 -6.38 -13.81
C ALA A 81 -15.56 -7.86 -13.69
N THR A 82 -14.69 -8.77 -14.13
CA THR A 82 -14.93 -10.23 -14.04
C THR A 82 -15.10 -10.67 -12.59
N VAL A 83 -14.30 -10.13 -11.65
CA VAL A 83 -14.45 -10.43 -10.22
C VAL A 83 -15.79 -9.92 -9.69
N HIS A 84 -16.23 -8.73 -10.11
CA HIS A 84 -17.53 -8.17 -9.72
C HIS A 84 -18.70 -8.99 -10.27
N GLU A 85 -18.63 -9.43 -11.52
CA GLU A 85 -19.63 -10.32 -12.13
C GLU A 85 -19.73 -11.66 -11.37
N ALA A 86 -18.58 -12.26 -11.05
CA ALA A 86 -18.54 -13.50 -10.28
C ALA A 86 -19.16 -13.34 -8.88
N ARG A 87 -18.89 -12.21 -8.20
CA ARG A 87 -19.53 -11.87 -6.91
C ARG A 87 -21.04 -11.74 -7.05
N ALA A 88 -21.51 -10.95 -8.01
CA ALA A 88 -22.95 -10.77 -8.24
C ALA A 88 -23.66 -12.08 -8.60
N ALA A 89 -23.00 -12.96 -9.37
CA ALA A 89 -23.54 -14.28 -9.70
C ALA A 89 -23.61 -15.21 -8.48
N TYR A 90 -22.62 -15.14 -7.58
CA TYR A 90 -22.66 -15.85 -6.30
C TYR A 90 -23.80 -15.34 -5.41
N ASP A 91 -23.90 -14.03 -5.22
CA ASP A 91 -24.92 -13.40 -4.37
C ASP A 91 -26.34 -13.72 -4.85
N ARG A 92 -26.58 -13.72 -6.17
CA ARG A 92 -27.87 -14.15 -6.75
C ARG A 92 -28.21 -15.59 -6.41
N ARG A 93 -27.25 -16.52 -6.51
CA ARG A 93 -27.48 -17.93 -6.17
C ARG A 93 -27.79 -18.12 -4.68
N GLN A 94 -27.13 -17.37 -3.80
CA GLN A 94 -27.41 -17.42 -2.37
C GLN A 94 -28.78 -16.86 -2.03
N ALA A 95 -29.22 -15.79 -2.69
CA ALA A 95 -30.55 -15.23 -2.49
C ALA A 95 -31.68 -16.18 -2.91
N THR A 96 -31.49 -16.97 -3.97
CA THR A 96 -32.50 -17.94 -4.45
C THR A 96 -32.51 -19.25 -3.66
N GLY A 97 -31.42 -19.60 -2.96
CA GLY A 97 -31.32 -20.84 -2.18
C GLY A 97 -31.78 -20.74 -0.72
N GLN A 98 -32.41 -19.63 -0.32
CA GLN A 98 -32.85 -19.37 1.06
C GLN A 98 -34.39 -19.41 1.22
N GLU A 99 -35.11 -19.87 0.18
CA GLU A 99 -36.57 -20.05 0.16
C GLU A 99 -37.04 -21.52 0.21
N ASP A 100 -36.13 -22.49 0.35
CA ASP A 100 -36.46 -23.92 0.56
C ASP A 100 -36.21 -24.37 2.02
#